data_AF-A0A1G9Z316-F1
#
_entry.id   AF-A0A1G9Z316-F1
#
_cell.length_a   1.000
_cell.length_b   1.000
_cell.length_c   1.000
_cell.angle_alpha   90.00
_cell.angle_beta   90.00
_cell.angle_gamma   90.00
#
_symmetry.space_group_name_H-M   'P 1'
#
loop_
_entity.id
_entity.type
_entity.pdbx_description
1 polymer ?
#
loop_
_entity_poly.entity_id
_entity_poly.type
_entity_poly.pdbx_seq_one_letter_code
_entity_poly.pdbx_strand_id
1 'polypeptide(L)'
;MSKIELTDDWARTLSSNRKGDFGEAIAKTHIQSVVEECPHELFPEYGDIDSSLYTQARHRHHFTFREADESGKIERIQWQADLTIKLINIYEDSAPEMERNVALEVKTGQYAKLERDQKKVMGILNEDEETLVLRANVRLDGDSIAEIQYSTLKPDASTKAGYRLIPFNL
;
A
#
# COMPACT_ATOMS: atom_id res chain seq x y z
N MET A 1 24.48 26.23 8.28
CA MET A 1 23.49 25.19 7.94
C MET A 1 23.82 24.66 6.55
N SER A 2 24.08 23.36 6.41
CA SER A 2 24.21 22.71 5.11
C SER A 2 22.82 22.38 4.57
N LYS A 3 22.55 22.71 3.31
CA LYS A 3 21.38 22.23 2.57
C LYS A 3 21.84 21.14 1.60
N ILE A 4 21.07 20.06 1.48
CA ILE A 4 21.29 18.99 0.52
C ILE A 4 19.99 18.86 -0.28
N GLU A 5 20.08 18.94 -1.60
CA GLU A 5 18.97 18.60 -2.50
C GLU A 5 18.88 17.07 -2.65
N LEU A 6 17.66 16.54 -2.55
CA LEU A 6 17.38 15.11 -2.67
C LEU A 6 17.09 14.76 -4.14
N THR A 7 18.15 14.65 -4.95
CA THR A 7 18.05 14.32 -6.38
C THR A 7 18.05 12.80 -6.61
N ASP A 8 17.68 12.35 -7.82
CA ASP A 8 17.84 10.96 -8.23
C ASP A 8 19.30 10.49 -8.11
N ASP A 9 20.27 11.35 -8.45
CA ASP A 9 21.70 11.04 -8.31
C ASP A 9 22.09 10.78 -6.85
N TRP A 10 21.61 11.60 -5.91
CA TRP A 10 21.82 11.35 -4.48
C TRP A 10 21.19 10.01 -4.08
N ALA A 11 19.95 9.75 -4.50
CA ALA A 11 19.26 8.52 -4.17
C ALA A 11 19.98 7.29 -4.71
N ARG A 12 20.55 7.36 -5.91
CA ARG A 12 21.35 6.26 -6.50
C ARG A 12 22.53 5.85 -5.61
N THR A 13 23.12 6.78 -4.85
CA THR A 13 24.21 6.48 -3.90
C THR A 13 23.78 5.69 -2.67
N LEU A 14 22.47 5.67 -2.36
CA LEU A 14 21.95 4.93 -1.22
C LEU A 14 21.96 3.41 -1.46
N SER A 15 22.22 2.66 -0.39
CA SER A 15 21.99 1.22 -0.39
C SER A 15 20.50 0.89 -0.58
N SER A 16 20.19 -0.30 -1.06
CA SER A 16 18.80 -0.74 -1.28
C SER A 16 17.93 -0.60 -0.02
N ASN A 17 18.48 -0.92 1.15
CA ASN A 17 17.75 -0.78 2.42
C ASN A 17 17.40 0.68 2.72
N ARG A 18 18.36 1.60 2.52
CA ARG A 18 18.15 3.04 2.75
C ARG A 18 17.14 3.64 1.77
N LYS A 19 17.11 3.16 0.51
CA LYS A 19 16.07 3.52 -0.46
C LYS A 19 14.69 3.02 -0.02
N GLY A 20 14.63 1.81 0.53
CA GLY A 20 13.42 1.26 1.13
C GLY A 20 12.89 2.14 2.27
N ASP A 21 13.72 2.38 3.29
CA ASP A 21 13.36 3.19 4.46
C ASP A 21 12.85 4.59 4.08
N PHE A 22 13.54 5.24 3.13
CA PHE A 22 13.19 6.56 2.65
C PHE A 22 11.86 6.59 1.89
N GLY A 23 11.65 5.65 0.97
CA GLY A 23 10.39 5.55 0.25
C GLY A 23 9.22 5.23 1.17
N GLU A 24 9.41 4.33 2.15
CA GLU A 24 8.41 4.04 3.16
C GLU A 24 8.00 5.31 3.90
N ALA A 25 8.97 6.12 4.33
CA ALA A 25 8.68 7.37 5.03
C ALA A 25 7.84 8.34 4.20
N ILE A 26 8.18 8.55 2.93
CA ILE A 26 7.44 9.44 2.01
C ILE A 26 6.02 8.92 1.78
N ALA A 27 5.89 7.66 1.37
CA ALA A 27 4.59 7.08 1.05
C ALA A 27 3.66 7.05 2.27
N LYS A 28 4.23 6.78 3.46
CA LYS A 28 3.52 6.83 4.73
C LYS A 28 3.00 8.23 5.04
N THR A 29 3.84 9.26 4.95
CA THR A 29 3.40 10.64 5.24
C THR A 29 2.29 11.07 4.28
N HIS A 30 2.41 10.77 2.99
CA HIS A 30 1.39 11.12 2.02
C HIS A 30 0.06 10.42 2.28
N ILE A 31 0.05 9.09 2.45
CA ILE A 31 -1.19 8.34 2.64
C ILE A 31 -1.87 8.68 3.98
N GLN A 32 -1.11 9.08 5.00
CA GLN A 32 -1.66 9.59 6.25
C GLN A 32 -2.43 10.90 6.02
N SER A 33 -1.85 11.84 5.26
CA SER A 33 -2.52 13.10 4.87
C SER A 33 -3.82 12.81 4.11
N VAL A 34 -3.81 11.87 3.17
CA VAL A 34 -5.02 11.47 2.41
C VAL A 34 -6.09 10.90 3.34
N VAL A 35 -5.74 10.01 4.27
CA VAL A 35 -6.70 9.45 5.22
C VAL A 35 -7.27 10.54 6.14
N GLU A 36 -6.44 11.49 6.58
CA GLU A 36 -6.86 12.56 7.48
C GLU A 36 -7.73 13.61 6.77
N GLU A 37 -7.41 13.97 5.52
CA GLU A 37 -8.04 15.09 4.81
C GLU A 37 -9.15 14.66 3.84
N CYS A 38 -8.96 13.54 3.14
CA CYS A 38 -9.81 13.08 2.03
C CYS A 38 -10.05 11.55 2.06
N PRO A 39 -10.58 10.97 3.15
CA PRO A 39 -10.79 9.52 3.30
C PRO A 39 -11.67 8.90 2.19
N HIS A 40 -12.58 9.69 1.62
CA HIS A 40 -13.45 9.27 0.52
C HIS A 40 -12.72 8.95 -0.79
N GLU A 41 -11.50 9.46 -0.97
CA GLU A 41 -10.65 9.10 -2.12
C GLU A 41 -10.19 7.63 -2.04
N LEU A 42 -10.11 7.07 -0.83
CA LEU A 42 -9.76 5.68 -0.60
C LEU A 42 -11.01 4.79 -0.57
N PHE A 43 -12.06 5.22 0.15
CA PHE A 43 -13.34 4.52 0.21
C PHE A 43 -14.49 5.52 0.13
N PRO A 44 -15.22 5.59 -1.00
CA PRO A 44 -16.26 6.61 -1.23
C PRO A 44 -17.36 6.66 -0.17
N GLU A 45 -17.62 5.55 0.52
CA GLU A 45 -18.58 5.48 1.64
C GLU A 45 -18.20 6.36 2.84
N TYR A 46 -16.93 6.78 2.97
CA TYR A 46 -16.51 7.65 4.06
C TYR A 46 -16.74 9.15 3.80
N GLY A 47 -17.36 9.57 2.69
CA GLY A 47 -17.82 10.96 2.46
C GLY A 47 -16.91 12.09 3.02
N ASP A 48 -17.54 13.12 3.60
CA ASP A 48 -16.86 14.20 4.33
C ASP A 48 -16.74 13.87 5.84
N ILE A 49 -16.10 12.75 6.16
CA ILE A 49 -15.89 12.33 7.55
C ILE A 49 -14.64 12.99 8.15
N ASP A 50 -14.71 13.33 9.46
CA ASP A 50 -13.64 14.00 10.20
C ASP A 50 -12.42 13.09 10.46
N SER A 51 -11.22 13.63 10.20
CA SER A 51 -9.88 13.11 10.52
C SER A 51 -9.71 12.44 11.91
N SER A 52 -10.48 12.87 12.92
CA SER A 52 -10.37 12.38 14.31
C SER A 52 -10.81 10.92 14.52
N LEU A 53 -11.26 10.25 13.45
CA LEU A 53 -11.94 8.95 13.49
C LEU A 53 -11.06 7.77 13.06
N TYR A 54 -9.79 8.04 12.76
CA TYR A 54 -8.89 7.03 12.23
C TYR A 54 -7.91 6.55 13.29
N THR A 55 -7.72 5.23 13.36
CA THR A 55 -6.70 4.65 14.24
C THR A 55 -5.59 4.06 13.40
N GLN A 56 -4.40 4.63 13.55
CA GLN A 56 -3.23 4.16 12.85
C GLN A 56 -2.52 3.12 13.71
N ALA A 57 -2.46 1.89 13.22
CA ALA A 57 -1.71 0.85 13.89
C ALA A 57 -0.58 0.39 12.98
N ARG A 58 0.66 0.67 13.38
CA ARG A 58 1.86 0.19 12.70
C ARG A 58 2.02 -1.31 13.00
N HIS A 59 1.14 -2.12 12.45
CA HIS A 59 1.22 -3.56 12.58
C HIS A 59 2.06 -4.11 11.44
N ARG A 60 3.15 -4.78 11.78
CA ARG A 60 3.78 -5.78 10.90
C ARG A 60 2.83 -6.98 10.81
N HIS A 61 1.66 -6.78 10.21
CA HIS A 61 0.66 -7.82 10.07
C HIS A 61 1.13 -8.79 8.99
N HIS A 62 1.28 -10.06 9.37
CA HIS A 62 1.70 -11.10 8.46
C HIS A 62 0.46 -11.75 7.86
N PHE A 63 0.18 -11.44 6.61
CA PHE A 63 -0.84 -12.14 5.86
C PHE A 63 -0.26 -13.46 5.38
N THR A 64 -0.91 -14.56 5.74
CA THR A 64 -0.46 -15.91 5.39
C THR A 64 -1.56 -16.62 4.64
N PHE A 65 -1.25 -17.08 3.44
CA PHE A 65 -2.14 -17.95 2.67
C PHE A 65 -1.52 -19.33 2.51
N ARG A 66 -2.38 -20.33 2.49
CA ARG A 66 -2.02 -21.72 2.24
C ARG A 66 -2.74 -22.16 0.99
N GLU A 67 -1.98 -22.64 0.02
CA GLU A 67 -2.52 -23.18 -1.23
C GLU A 67 -2.05 -24.62 -1.37
N ALA A 68 -2.94 -25.53 -1.75
CA ALA A 68 -2.55 -26.88 -2.12
C ALA A 68 -2.23 -26.89 -3.61
N ASP A 69 -1.03 -27.35 -3.98
CA ASP A 69 -0.70 -27.61 -5.38
C ASP A 69 -1.43 -28.85 -5.92
N GLU A 70 -1.31 -29.11 -7.22
CA GLU A 70 -1.93 -30.27 -7.88
C GLU A 70 -1.46 -31.62 -7.33
N SER A 71 -0.33 -31.65 -6.60
CA SER A 71 0.19 -32.84 -5.92
C SER A 71 -0.33 -33.01 -4.49
N GLY A 72 -1.18 -32.08 -4.01
CA GLY A 72 -1.71 -32.04 -2.66
C GLY A 72 -0.73 -31.47 -1.62
N LYS A 73 0.42 -30.94 -2.05
CA LYS A 73 1.38 -30.31 -1.14
C LYS A 73 0.91 -28.88 -0.84
N ILE A 74 0.87 -28.55 0.44
CA ILE A 74 0.49 -27.22 0.91
C ILE A 74 1.72 -26.29 0.82
N GLU A 75 1.64 -25.29 -0.05
CA GLU A 75 2.54 -24.15 -0.11
C GLU A 75 2.03 -23.03 0.80
N ARG A 76 2.93 -22.46 1.62
CA ARG A 76 2.63 -21.31 2.47
C ARG A 76 3.27 -20.08 1.86
N ILE A 77 2.45 -19.14 1.43
CA ILE A 77 2.88 -17.83 0.95
C ILE A 77 2.58 -16.78 2.00
N GLN A 78 3.50 -15.83 2.19
CA GLN A 78 3.38 -14.79 3.20
C GLN A 78 3.73 -13.43 2.62
N TRP A 79 3.02 -12.42 3.09
CA TRP A 79 3.33 -11.03 2.84
C TRP A 79 3.15 -10.23 4.12
N GLN A 80 4.01 -9.25 4.33
CA GLN A 80 3.91 -8.30 5.42
C GLN A 80 3.87 -6.91 4.78
N ALA A 81 2.77 -6.20 5.00
CA ALA A 81 2.65 -4.82 4.53
C ALA A 81 3.67 -3.91 5.22
N ASP A 82 4.12 -2.87 4.52
CA ASP A 82 4.97 -1.83 5.09
C ASP A 82 4.16 -0.91 6.02
N LEU A 83 2.88 -0.71 5.69
CA LEU A 83 1.94 0.04 6.50
C LEU A 83 0.54 -0.57 6.42
N THR A 84 -0.17 -0.55 7.54
CA THR A 84 -1.61 -0.81 7.59
C THR A 84 -2.28 0.35 8.32
N ILE A 85 -3.38 0.85 7.79
CA ILE A 85 -4.19 1.91 8.41
C ILE A 85 -5.60 1.37 8.56
N LYS A 86 -6.17 1.52 9.76
CA LYS A 86 -7.54 1.10 10.06
C LYS A 86 -8.41 2.34 10.19
N LEU A 87 -9.43 2.42 9.35
CA LEU A 87 -10.43 3.47 9.36
C LEU A 87 -11.68 2.94 10.07
N ILE A 88 -12.23 3.71 11.01
CA ILE A 88 -13.42 3.34 11.78
C ILE A 88 -14.40 4.51 11.71
N ASN A 89 -15.61 4.29 11.17
CA ASN A 89 -16.68 5.28 11.30
C ASN A 89 -17.50 4.97 12.55
N ILE A 90 -17.56 5.93 13.49
CA ILE A 90 -18.27 5.81 14.78
C ILE A 90 -19.52 6.70 14.89
N TYR A 91 -19.91 7.44 13.84
CA TYR A 91 -20.92 8.50 13.94
C TYR A 91 -22.21 8.29 13.14
N GLU A 92 -22.46 7.12 12.54
CA GLU A 92 -23.76 6.90 11.88
C GLU A 92 -24.79 6.20 12.79
N ASP A 93 -25.84 6.94 13.14
CA ASP A 93 -27.11 6.37 13.64
C ASP A 93 -27.80 5.45 12.60
N SER A 94 -27.35 5.47 11.34
CA SER A 94 -27.95 4.79 10.19
C SER A 94 -27.12 3.67 9.55
N ALA A 95 -25.85 3.52 9.92
CA ALA A 95 -25.01 2.41 9.48
C ALA A 95 -24.24 1.83 10.67
N PRO A 96 -24.16 0.49 10.79
CA PRO A 96 -23.35 -0.13 11.83
C PRO A 96 -21.89 0.34 11.75
N GLU A 97 -21.18 0.25 12.88
CA GLU A 97 -19.73 0.49 12.96
C GLU A 97 -19.02 -0.10 11.74
N MET A 98 -18.48 0.79 10.89
CA MET A 98 -17.89 0.40 9.62
C MET A 98 -16.37 0.50 9.71
N GLU A 99 -15.73 -0.66 9.61
CA GLU A 99 -14.29 -0.80 9.61
C GLU A 99 -13.78 -1.00 8.18
N ARG A 100 -12.72 -0.27 7.83
CA ARG A 100 -11.96 -0.49 6.60
C ARG A 100 -10.48 -0.50 6.90
N ASN A 101 -9.73 -1.22 6.08
CA ASN A 101 -8.28 -1.35 6.21
C ASN A 101 -7.61 -0.94 4.90
N VAL A 102 -6.57 -0.12 4.99
CA VAL A 102 -5.64 0.14 3.89
C VAL A 102 -4.34 -0.59 4.19
N ALA A 103 -3.91 -1.49 3.31
CA ALA A 103 -2.61 -2.17 3.40
C ALA A 103 -1.69 -1.70 2.26
N LEU A 104 -0.52 -1.18 2.61
CA LEU A 104 0.40 -0.55 1.67
C LEU A 104 1.71 -1.35 1.54
N GLU A 105 2.12 -1.61 0.30
CA GLU A 105 3.49 -2.01 -0.06
C GLU A 105 4.19 -0.86 -0.79
N VAL A 106 5.41 -0.54 -0.38
CA VAL A 106 6.20 0.54 -0.93
C VAL A 106 7.37 -0.03 -1.73
N LYS A 107 7.51 0.47 -2.96
CA LYS A 107 8.62 0.13 -3.84
C LYS A 107 9.32 1.41 -4.28
N THR A 108 10.58 1.57 -3.89
CA THR A 108 11.39 2.75 -4.21
C THR A 108 12.25 2.52 -5.44
N GLY A 109 12.12 3.40 -6.44
CA GLY A 109 12.95 3.42 -7.64
C GLY A 109 12.26 2.91 -8.90
N GLN A 110 12.83 3.26 -10.06
CA GLN A 110 12.21 3.06 -11.37
C GLN A 110 11.88 1.59 -11.71
N TYR A 111 12.70 0.66 -11.22
CA TYR A 111 12.62 -0.77 -11.55
C TYR A 111 12.12 -1.65 -10.39
N ALA A 112 11.73 -1.05 -9.26
CA ALA A 112 11.27 -1.81 -8.11
C ALA A 112 9.89 -2.43 -8.40
N LYS A 113 9.82 -3.76 -8.32
CA LYS A 113 8.62 -4.57 -8.65
C LYS A 113 8.18 -5.40 -7.44
N LEU A 114 6.90 -5.75 -7.42
CA LEU A 114 6.38 -6.77 -6.51
C LEU A 114 6.94 -8.14 -6.90
N GLU A 115 7.29 -8.94 -5.91
CA GLU A 115 7.54 -10.36 -6.11
C GLU A 115 6.22 -11.08 -6.44
N ARG A 116 6.31 -12.27 -7.07
CA ARG A 116 5.12 -13.03 -7.47
C ARG A 116 4.22 -13.33 -6.26
N ASP A 117 4.81 -13.80 -5.18
CA ASP A 117 4.07 -14.25 -4.00
C ASP A 117 3.49 -13.07 -3.23
N GLN A 118 4.23 -11.96 -3.12
CA GLN A 118 3.70 -10.69 -2.63
C GLN A 118 2.45 -10.29 -3.43
N LYS A 119 2.57 -10.25 -4.76
CA LYS A 119 1.46 -9.88 -5.65
C LYS A 119 0.26 -10.80 -5.50
N LYS A 120 0.48 -12.10 -5.29
CA LYS A 120 -0.59 -13.08 -5.08
C LYS A 120 -1.32 -12.84 -3.76
N VAL A 121 -0.57 -12.73 -2.65
CA VAL A 121 -1.14 -12.48 -1.32
C VAL A 121 -1.89 -11.14 -1.29
N MET A 122 -1.27 -10.08 -1.80
CA MET A 122 -1.89 -8.76 -1.93
C MET A 122 -3.17 -8.82 -2.77
N GLY A 123 -3.18 -9.59 -3.85
CA GLY A 123 -4.34 -9.76 -4.73
C GLY A 123 -5.52 -10.42 -4.03
N ILE A 124 -5.27 -11.51 -3.29
CA ILE A 124 -6.31 -12.22 -2.54
C ILE A 124 -6.90 -11.31 -1.44
N LEU A 125 -6.05 -10.57 -0.73
CA LEU A 125 -6.50 -9.62 0.30
C LEU A 125 -7.36 -8.50 -0.28
N ASN A 126 -7.06 -8.04 -1.50
CA ASN A 126 -7.81 -6.99 -2.17
C ASN A 126 -9.15 -7.45 -2.74
N GLU A 127 -9.51 -8.73 -2.61
CA GLU A 127 -10.86 -9.24 -2.89
C GLU A 127 -11.81 -9.04 -1.71
N ASP A 128 -11.28 -8.77 -0.51
CA ASP A 128 -12.07 -8.39 0.65
C ASP A 128 -12.54 -6.93 0.52
N GLU A 129 -13.86 -6.72 0.55
CA GLU A 129 -14.47 -5.40 0.43
C GLU A 129 -14.07 -4.45 1.58
N GLU A 130 -13.64 -5.01 2.72
CA GLU A 130 -13.16 -4.22 3.86
C GLU A 130 -11.69 -3.81 3.74
N THR A 131 -10.94 -4.35 2.78
CA THR A 131 -9.49 -4.15 2.66
C THR A 131 -9.09 -3.59 1.29
N LEU A 132 -8.55 -2.37 1.27
CA LEU A 132 -7.88 -1.81 0.11
C LEU A 132 -6.38 -2.05 0.18
N VAL A 133 -5.85 -2.85 -0.75
CA VAL A 133 -4.42 -3.08 -0.92
C VAL A 133 -3.86 -2.14 -1.97
N LEU A 134 -2.89 -1.34 -1.56
CA LEU A 134 -2.18 -0.40 -2.42
C LEU A 134 -0.70 -0.77 -2.55
N ARG A 135 -0.17 -0.51 -3.74
CA ARG A 135 1.26 -0.42 -3.98
C ARG A 135 1.61 1.03 -4.30
N ALA A 136 2.48 1.63 -3.49
CA ALA A 136 3.10 2.91 -3.76
C ALA A 136 4.45 2.73 -4.47
N ASN A 137 4.59 3.34 -5.64
CA ASN A 137 5.87 3.57 -6.28
C ASN A 137 6.42 4.90 -5.81
N VAL A 138 7.59 4.94 -5.16
CA VAL A 138 8.25 6.21 -4.88
C VAL A 138 9.39 6.38 -5.86
N ARG A 139 9.31 7.41 -6.69
CA ARG A 139 10.36 7.80 -7.64
C ARG A 139 10.86 9.19 -7.27
N LEU A 140 12.15 9.41 -7.48
CA LEU A 140 12.74 10.73 -7.38
C LEU A 140 13.02 11.19 -8.80
N ASP A 141 12.40 12.30 -9.18
CA ASP A 141 12.73 12.97 -10.43
C ASP A 141 14.00 13.83 -10.25
N GLY A 142 14.63 14.19 -11.36
CA GLY A 142 15.81 15.07 -11.40
C GLY A 142 15.60 16.41 -10.71
N ASP A 143 14.34 16.88 -10.63
CA ASP A 143 13.97 18.17 -10.04
C ASP A 143 13.81 18.14 -8.49
N SER A 144 14.34 17.12 -7.82
CA SER A 144 14.20 16.92 -6.35
C SER A 144 12.76 16.76 -5.86
N ILE A 145 11.83 16.41 -6.76
CA ILE A 145 10.43 16.11 -6.43
C ILE A 145 10.29 14.59 -6.34
N ALA A 146 9.73 14.11 -5.22
CA ALA A 146 9.31 12.73 -5.10
C ALA A 146 7.93 12.56 -5.75
N GLU A 147 7.86 11.69 -6.76
CA GLU A 147 6.59 11.26 -7.35
C GLU A 147 6.13 9.97 -6.66
N ILE A 148 4.88 9.96 -6.20
CA ILE A 148 4.24 8.77 -5.66
C ILE A 148 3.16 8.30 -6.64
N GLN A 149 3.32 7.09 -7.17
CA GLN A 149 2.31 6.48 -8.04
C GLN A 149 1.64 5.32 -7.33
N TYR A 150 0.32 5.41 -7.16
CA TYR A 150 -0.48 4.37 -6.53
C TYR A 150 -1.03 3.38 -7.55
N SER A 151 -1.16 2.14 -7.11
CA SER A 151 -1.75 1.06 -7.88
C SER A 151 -2.41 0.05 -6.95
N THR A 152 -3.47 -0.60 -7.43
CA THR A 152 -4.13 -1.70 -6.71
C THR A 152 -4.14 -2.96 -7.59
N LEU A 153 -4.67 -4.07 -7.08
CA LEU A 153 -4.68 -5.35 -7.78
C LEU A 153 -6.08 -5.72 -8.27
N LYS A 154 -6.14 -6.37 -9.44
CA LYS A 154 -7.34 -7.02 -9.95
C LYS A 154 -7.04 -8.44 -10.42
N PRO A 155 -8.00 -9.38 -10.29
CA PRO A 155 -7.85 -10.72 -10.84
C PRO A 155 -7.49 -10.68 -12.32
N ASP A 156 -6.48 -11.48 -12.70
CA ASP A 156 -6.03 -11.66 -14.06
C ASP A 156 -5.32 -13.02 -14.22
N ALA A 157 -6.07 -13.97 -14.77
CA ALA A 157 -5.63 -15.33 -15.04
C ALA A 157 -4.47 -15.42 -16.04
N SER A 158 -4.18 -14.36 -16.80
CA SER A 158 -3.04 -14.33 -17.73
C SER A 158 -1.69 -14.15 -17.01
N THR A 159 -1.71 -13.79 -15.73
CA THR A 159 -0.49 -13.56 -14.95
C THR A 159 -0.14 -14.76 -14.07
N LYS A 160 1.16 -15.00 -13.85
CA LYS A 160 1.64 -16.08 -12.96
C LYS A 160 1.19 -15.96 -11.50
N ALA A 161 0.79 -14.76 -11.07
CA ALA A 161 0.30 -14.50 -9.73
C ALA A 161 -1.22 -14.60 -9.64
N GLY A 162 -1.94 -14.65 -10.76
CA GLY A 162 -3.41 -14.55 -10.81
C GLY A 162 -3.95 -13.12 -10.69
N TYR A 163 -3.08 -12.12 -10.58
CA TYR A 163 -3.45 -10.71 -10.40
C TYR A 163 -2.57 -9.77 -11.22
N ARG A 164 -3.16 -8.66 -11.67
CA ARG A 164 -2.45 -7.54 -12.32
C ARG A 164 -2.53 -6.26 -11.49
N LEU A 165 -1.51 -5.42 -11.59
CA LEU A 165 -1.56 -4.07 -11.04
C LEU A 165 -2.33 -3.18 -12.01
N ILE A 166 -3.19 -2.33 -11.46
CA ILE A 166 -3.87 -1.26 -12.18
C ILE A 166 -3.56 0.08 -11.51
N PRO A 167 -3.49 1.20 -12.25
CA PRO A 167 -3.36 2.52 -11.64
C PRO A 167 -4.51 2.78 -10.66
N PHE A 168 -4.18 3.43 -9.55
CA PHE A 168 -5.13 3.95 -8.57
C PHE A 168 -4.86 5.44 -8.43
N ASN A 169 -5.88 6.27 -8.62
CA ASN A 169 -5.72 7.71 -8.60
C ASN A 169 -5.99 8.22 -7.18
N LEU A 170 -4.99 8.90 -6.62
CA LEU A 170 -5.04 9.75 -5.44
C LEU A 170 -4.51 11.11 -5.87
#